data_AF-A0A9W8X3F5-F1
#
_entry.id   AF-A0A9W8X3F5-F1
#
_cell.length_a   1.000
_cell.length_b   1.000
_cell.length_c   1.000
_cell.angle_alpha   90.00
_cell.angle_beta   90.00
_cell.angle_gamma   90.00
#
_symmetry.space_group_name_H-M   'P 1'
#
loop_
_entity.id
_entity.type
_entity.pdbx_description
1 polymer ?
#
loop_
_entity_poly.entity_id
_entity_poly.type
_entity_poly.pdbx_seq_one_letter_code
_entity_poly.pdbx_strand_id
1 'polypeptide(L)'
;MDRYAGYVSAGADFVDDSGFFEDDAENVLRNSLLQFTAHGDGYNAFAEPQVGQDAFFNDAFVQEQKFEDSLKSPTTPPTALSSPSPAPSEAFSTSSTVSLAGSLDDDGLTTLRTDIATTTSANASTYAPDRLVLASQPPAAIDPHALYTPLTTSRFKTSAAAKAHRKRARLPPKSQATDMAKVKQFGRDYWVVRIYNAMINSACITDGGKSVHRVRFTKKPAFDAVDLEAAAHAVFDGAIAVHERGWNRPMVYHKNTVRGKLVDISGGSVELRLSRICLVLAETKSAVDDAVRGGVTLALLCDNPEARRFTKESNNLGNQKRGERLKQSATKAKAKGKAKVEEVEIARDDEDVEDEEAVE
;
A
#
# COMPACT_ATOMS: atom_id res chain seq x y z
N MET A 1 38.99 54.27 30.21
CA MET A 1 39.64 53.28 29.32
C MET A 1 38.57 52.27 28.95
N ASP A 2 37.54 52.68 28.22
CA ASP A 2 37.48 52.92 26.77
C ASP A 2 37.57 51.62 25.96
N ARG A 3 36.41 51.11 25.52
CA ARG A 3 35.96 51.07 24.12
C ARG A 3 34.74 50.13 24.00
N TYR A 4 33.55 50.70 23.87
CA TYR A 4 32.41 50.02 23.23
C TYR A 4 32.06 50.79 21.95
N ALA A 5 32.15 50.08 20.83
CA ALA A 5 31.82 50.57 19.51
C ALA A 5 30.29 50.59 19.31
N GLY A 6 29.79 51.69 18.77
CA GLY A 6 28.37 51.90 18.50
C GLY A 6 27.86 51.09 17.31
N TYR A 7 26.57 50.72 17.39
CA TYR A 7 25.78 50.34 16.24
C TYR A 7 24.65 51.35 16.07
N VAL A 8 24.59 51.90 14.86
CA VAL A 8 23.61 52.87 14.39
C VAL A 8 22.32 52.13 14.04
N SER A 9 21.22 52.63 14.59
CA SER A 9 19.85 52.24 14.26
C SER A 9 19.47 52.85 12.91
N ALA A 10 19.08 52.00 11.95
CA ALA A 10 18.38 52.43 10.75
C ALA A 10 16.91 52.04 10.93
N GLY A 11 16.09 53.04 11.24
CA GLY A 11 14.63 52.93 11.16
C GLY A 11 14.20 52.82 9.70
N ALA A 12 13.24 51.96 9.43
CA ALA A 12 12.44 51.97 8.23
C ALA A 12 10.98 51.91 8.66
N ASP A 13 10.26 52.96 8.28
CA ASP A 13 8.89 53.26 8.60
C ASP A 13 7.91 52.20 8.08
N PHE A 14 6.90 51.91 8.89
CA PHE A 14 5.70 51.20 8.51
C PHE A 14 4.83 52.12 7.65
N VAL A 15 4.51 51.67 6.43
CA VAL A 15 3.37 52.17 5.67
C VAL A 15 2.40 51.01 5.51
N ASP A 16 1.26 51.13 6.21
CA ASP A 16 0.04 50.38 5.92
C ASP A 16 -0.47 50.79 4.54
N ASP A 17 -0.64 49.82 3.64
CA ASP A 17 -1.56 49.97 2.52
C ASP A 17 -2.36 48.67 2.35
N SER A 18 -3.63 48.78 2.69
CA SER A 18 -4.66 47.77 2.54
C SER A 18 -5.27 47.85 1.14
N GLY A 19 -5.14 46.81 0.32
CA GLY A 19 -5.85 46.76 -0.96
C GLY A 19 -5.62 45.51 -1.81
N PHE A 20 -6.47 44.49 -1.59
CA PHE A 20 -7.17 43.72 -2.63
C PHE A 20 -6.40 43.34 -3.94
N PHE A 21 -5.99 42.08 -4.08
CA PHE A 21 -6.30 41.19 -5.23
C PHE A 21 -5.85 39.73 -4.93
N GLU A 22 -6.76 38.79 -5.22
CA GLU A 22 -6.74 37.36 -4.91
C GLU A 22 -5.97 36.48 -5.93
N ASP A 23 -5.40 35.38 -5.40
CA ASP A 23 -5.31 33.99 -5.90
C ASP A 23 -4.57 33.53 -7.17
N ASP A 24 -4.09 34.36 -8.11
CA ASP A 24 -3.51 33.80 -9.36
C ASP A 24 -1.97 33.63 -9.41
N ALA A 25 -1.22 34.13 -8.44
CA ALA A 25 0.25 34.12 -8.51
C ALA A 25 0.90 32.75 -8.21
N GLU A 26 0.31 31.92 -7.35
CA GLU A 26 0.88 30.61 -6.99
C GLU A 26 0.77 29.57 -8.11
N ASN A 27 -0.28 29.65 -8.94
CA ASN A 27 -0.46 28.73 -10.07
C ASN A 27 0.49 29.04 -11.25
N VAL A 28 0.85 30.31 -11.45
CA VAL A 28 1.79 30.70 -12.51
C VAL A 28 3.22 30.24 -12.17
N LEU A 29 3.64 30.34 -10.90
CA LEU A 29 4.95 29.86 -10.46
C LEU A 29 5.06 28.32 -10.54
N ARG A 30 3.99 27.59 -10.21
CA ARG A 30 3.92 26.13 -10.34
C ARG A 30 3.96 25.68 -11.80
N ASN A 31 3.24 26.35 -12.69
CA ASN A 31 3.19 26.01 -14.11
C ASN A 31 4.50 26.38 -14.84
N SER A 32 5.17 27.45 -14.44
CA SER A 32 6.49 27.83 -14.98
C SER A 32 7.60 26.86 -14.55
N LEU A 33 7.55 26.33 -13.32
CA LEU A 33 8.48 25.29 -12.85
C LEU A 33 8.25 23.93 -13.56
N LEU A 34 7.01 23.65 -13.99
CA LEU A 34 6.65 22.46 -14.77
C LEU A 34 7.17 22.51 -16.22
N GLN A 35 7.17 23.68 -16.86
CA GLN A 35 7.75 23.83 -18.21
C GLN A 35 9.28 23.69 -18.22
N PHE A 36 9.97 24.09 -17.15
CA PHE A 36 11.43 23.92 -17.06
C PHE A 36 11.86 22.45 -16.91
N THR A 37 10.98 21.57 -16.40
CA THR A 37 11.24 20.12 -16.31
C THR A 37 10.86 19.31 -17.55
N ALA A 38 10.18 19.92 -18.52
CA ALA A 38 9.75 19.23 -19.75
C ALA A 38 10.85 19.15 -20.82
N HIS A 39 11.89 20.00 -20.75
CA HIS A 39 13.00 20.04 -21.71
C HIS A 39 14.38 19.77 -21.09
N GLY A 40 14.43 19.16 -19.90
CA GLY A 40 15.67 18.69 -19.30
C GLY A 40 16.14 17.39 -19.95
N ASP A 41 17.10 17.52 -20.87
CA ASP A 41 17.79 16.45 -21.58
C ASP A 41 18.25 15.29 -20.69
N GLY A 42 18.00 14.08 -21.21
CA GLY A 42 18.69 12.86 -20.80
C GLY A 42 17.92 12.03 -19.79
N TYR A 43 16.96 11.22 -20.25
CA TYR A 43 16.74 9.82 -19.86
C TYR A 43 15.47 9.29 -20.56
N ASN A 44 15.46 9.31 -21.91
CA ASN A 44 14.54 8.51 -22.72
C ASN A 44 15.34 7.82 -23.81
N ALA A 45 15.94 6.68 -23.47
CA ALA A 45 16.41 5.70 -24.44
C ALA A 45 15.64 4.40 -24.18
N PHE A 46 14.33 4.44 -24.42
CA PHE A 46 13.58 3.26 -24.81
C PHE A 46 13.23 3.47 -26.27
N ALA A 47 13.84 2.66 -27.14
CA ALA A 47 13.55 2.66 -28.56
C ALA A 47 12.04 2.42 -28.77
N GLU A 48 11.44 3.24 -29.63
CA GLU A 48 10.08 3.05 -30.11
C GLU A 48 9.95 1.65 -30.74
N PRO A 49 8.97 0.82 -30.33
CA PRO A 49 8.66 -0.39 -31.06
C PRO A 49 8.03 0.00 -32.40
N GLN A 50 8.54 -0.62 -33.48
CA GLN A 50 7.99 -0.45 -34.81
C GLN A 50 6.52 -0.88 -34.87
N VAL A 51 5.73 -0.08 -35.58
CA VAL A 51 4.30 -0.28 -35.90
C VAL A 51 4.12 -1.65 -36.56
N GLY A 52 3.36 -2.56 -35.94
CA GLY A 52 3.00 -3.84 -36.59
C GLY A 52 2.55 -5.03 -35.74
N GLN A 53 2.38 -4.94 -34.41
CA GLN A 53 1.93 -6.08 -33.60
C GLN A 53 0.87 -5.69 -32.54
N ASP A 54 -0.34 -5.34 -32.99
CA ASP A 54 -1.49 -5.07 -32.11
C ASP A 54 -2.46 -6.27 -31.99
N ALA A 55 -2.07 -7.48 -32.40
CA ALA A 55 -2.99 -8.62 -32.47
C ALA A 55 -2.99 -9.53 -31.22
N PHE A 56 -2.05 -9.40 -30.27
CA PHE A 56 -1.87 -10.43 -29.23
C PHE A 56 -2.46 -10.10 -27.85
N PHE A 57 -2.85 -8.85 -27.57
CA PHE A 57 -3.33 -8.44 -26.24
C PHE A 57 -4.86 -8.27 -26.11
N ASN A 58 -5.62 -8.33 -27.20
CA ASN A 58 -7.07 -8.13 -27.16
C ASN A 58 -7.89 -9.42 -26.91
N ASP A 59 -7.33 -10.62 -27.12
CA ASP A 59 -8.08 -11.87 -26.97
C ASP A 59 -8.14 -12.43 -25.53
N ALA A 60 -7.34 -11.89 -24.60
CA ALA A 60 -7.27 -12.44 -23.24
C ALA A 60 -8.34 -11.92 -22.27
N PHE A 61 -9.18 -10.94 -22.66
CA PHE A 61 -10.12 -10.28 -21.72
C PHE A 61 -11.60 -10.23 -22.18
N VAL A 62 -11.95 -10.90 -23.27
CA VAL A 62 -13.35 -10.96 -23.76
C VAL A 62 -14.14 -12.14 -23.15
N GLN A 63 -13.47 -13.08 -22.47
CA GLN A 63 -14.10 -14.34 -22.07
C GLN A 63 -14.86 -14.32 -20.73
N GLU A 64 -14.73 -13.28 -19.90
CA GLU A 64 -15.42 -13.22 -18.59
C GLU A 64 -16.79 -12.55 -18.61
N GLN A 65 -17.19 -11.85 -19.69
CA GLN A 65 -18.48 -11.15 -19.73
C GLN A 65 -19.69 -12.02 -20.12
N LYS A 66 -19.49 -13.28 -20.55
CA LYS A 66 -20.59 -14.16 -20.99
C LYS A 66 -21.21 -15.03 -19.89
N PHE A 67 -20.75 -14.95 -18.65
CA PHE A 67 -21.24 -15.82 -17.56
C PHE A 67 -22.27 -15.17 -16.62
N GLU A 68 -22.44 -13.84 -16.66
CA GLU A 68 -23.37 -13.14 -15.75
C GLU A 68 -24.79 -12.91 -16.31
N ASP A 69 -25.05 -13.18 -17.58
CA ASP A 69 -26.38 -12.96 -18.20
C ASP A 69 -27.37 -14.14 -18.08
N SER A 70 -26.98 -15.26 -17.44
CA SER A 70 -27.84 -16.46 -17.33
C SER A 70 -28.62 -16.62 -16.01
N LEU A 71 -28.67 -15.61 -15.14
CA LEU A 71 -29.44 -15.66 -13.89
C LEU A 71 -30.42 -14.48 -13.77
N LYS A 72 -31.47 -14.49 -14.59
CA LYS A 72 -32.69 -13.72 -14.35
C LYS A 72 -33.93 -14.57 -14.62
N SER A 73 -34.70 -14.82 -13.57
CA SER A 73 -36.12 -15.19 -13.59
C SER A 73 -36.76 -14.77 -12.24
N PRO A 74 -38.09 -14.70 -12.09
CA PRO A 74 -38.78 -13.42 -12.05
C PRO A 74 -39.50 -13.10 -10.73
N THR A 75 -39.79 -11.80 -10.60
CA THR A 75 -40.53 -11.04 -9.58
C THR A 75 -41.96 -11.52 -9.28
N THR A 76 -42.35 -11.50 -7.99
CA THR A 76 -43.73 -11.21 -7.51
C THR A 76 -43.69 -10.65 -6.06
N PRO A 77 -44.72 -9.90 -5.60
CA PRO A 77 -44.60 -8.77 -4.64
C PRO A 77 -44.93 -9.11 -3.16
N PRO A 78 -44.68 -8.18 -2.20
CA PRO A 78 -44.83 -8.45 -0.77
C PRO A 78 -46.18 -7.98 -0.20
N THR A 79 -46.72 -8.78 0.72
CA THR A 79 -47.86 -8.42 1.59
C THR A 79 -47.32 -8.07 2.98
N ALA A 80 -47.71 -6.90 3.48
CA ALA A 80 -47.41 -6.38 4.81
C ALA A 80 -48.24 -7.08 5.90
N LEU A 81 -47.69 -7.25 7.11
CA LEU A 81 -48.29 -6.81 8.38
C LEU A 81 -47.46 -7.19 9.62
N SER A 82 -47.42 -6.21 10.53
CA SER A 82 -47.35 -6.29 12.01
C SER A 82 -46.02 -6.46 12.75
N SER A 83 -45.87 -5.57 13.74
CA SER A 83 -44.92 -5.52 14.88
C SER A 83 -45.78 -5.31 16.16
N PRO A 84 -45.24 -5.15 17.38
CA PRO A 84 -44.46 -6.10 18.21
C PRO A 84 -44.93 -6.14 19.71
N SER A 85 -44.50 -7.14 20.51
CA SER A 85 -44.30 -7.08 22.00
C SER A 85 -44.15 -8.47 22.65
N PRO A 86 -43.70 -8.59 23.92
CA PRO A 86 -42.55 -7.98 24.58
C PRO A 86 -41.64 -9.03 25.28
N ALA A 87 -40.57 -8.54 25.91
CA ALA A 87 -39.53 -9.28 26.63
C ALA A 87 -40.00 -10.17 27.80
N PRO A 88 -39.09 -11.03 28.29
CA PRO A 88 -38.75 -10.92 29.71
C PRO A 88 -37.24 -10.88 29.97
N SER A 89 -36.91 -10.02 30.93
CA SER A 89 -35.66 -9.87 31.67
C SER A 89 -35.41 -11.03 32.64
N GLU A 90 -34.14 -11.36 32.90
CA GLU A 90 -33.47 -11.59 34.21
C GLU A 90 -32.07 -12.22 33.92
N ALA A 91 -30.93 -11.56 34.20
CA ALA A 91 -30.21 -11.31 35.46
C ALA A 91 -29.08 -12.33 35.76
N PHE A 92 -27.85 -11.80 35.88
CA PHE A 92 -26.64 -12.28 36.60
C PHE A 92 -26.03 -13.69 36.33
N SER A 93 -24.79 -13.77 35.83
CA SER A 93 -23.57 -13.81 36.68
C SER A 93 -22.27 -14.22 35.96
N THR A 94 -21.22 -13.46 36.30
CA THR A 94 -19.80 -13.83 36.53
C THR A 94 -18.89 -14.32 35.40
N SER A 95 -17.97 -13.40 35.04
CA SER A 95 -16.52 -13.61 34.83
C SER A 95 -16.05 -14.79 33.97
N SER A 96 -15.60 -14.46 32.75
CA SER A 96 -14.44 -15.11 32.14
C SER A 96 -13.80 -14.13 31.16
N THR A 97 -12.76 -13.44 31.61
CA THR A 97 -11.83 -12.68 30.77
C THR A 97 -10.95 -13.68 30.02
N VAL A 98 -11.29 -13.98 28.76
CA VAL A 98 -10.37 -14.66 27.84
C VAL A 98 -9.62 -13.57 27.07
N SER A 99 -8.43 -13.23 27.59
CA SER A 99 -7.46 -12.41 26.87
C SER A 99 -6.94 -13.19 25.66
N LEU A 100 -7.29 -12.75 24.46
CA LEU A 100 -6.82 -13.28 23.18
C LEU A 100 -5.55 -12.53 22.72
N ALA A 101 -4.60 -12.34 23.63
CA ALA A 101 -3.31 -11.76 23.35
C ALA A 101 -2.21 -12.69 23.90
N GLY A 102 -1.48 -13.37 23.01
CA GLY A 102 -0.21 -14.02 23.34
C GLY A 102 -0.04 -15.52 23.06
N SER A 103 -0.93 -16.18 22.30
CA SER A 103 -0.81 -17.63 22.09
C SER A 103 -0.18 -18.02 20.75
N LEU A 104 1.10 -17.67 20.55
CA LEU A 104 1.99 -18.32 19.57
C LEU A 104 3.43 -18.47 20.10
N ASP A 105 3.56 -18.62 21.42
CA ASP A 105 4.78 -19.17 22.02
C ASP A 105 4.57 -20.68 22.20
N ASP A 106 5.40 -21.44 21.49
CA ASP A 106 5.38 -22.90 21.29
C ASP A 106 5.96 -23.64 22.51
N ASP A 107 5.61 -23.21 23.72
CA ASP A 107 6.06 -23.83 24.98
C ASP A 107 4.84 -24.00 25.91
N GLY A 108 4.24 -25.19 25.87
CA GLY A 108 3.35 -25.64 26.95
C GLY A 108 1.99 -26.19 26.52
N LEU A 109 1.96 -27.34 25.84
CA LEU A 109 0.78 -28.19 25.81
C LEU A 109 1.08 -29.53 26.50
N THR A 110 1.19 -29.50 27.83
CA THR A 110 1.14 -30.71 28.65
C THR A 110 0.24 -30.46 29.85
N THR A 111 -1.08 -30.57 29.67
CA THR A 111 -1.93 -31.27 30.66
C THR A 111 -3.35 -31.51 30.15
N LEU A 112 -3.79 -32.76 30.33
CA LEU A 112 -5.17 -33.23 30.47
C LEU A 112 -6.00 -33.52 29.20
N ARG A 113 -5.71 -34.67 28.59
CA ARG A 113 -6.74 -35.65 28.24
C ARG A 113 -6.15 -37.06 28.18
N THR A 114 -6.24 -37.77 29.30
CA THR A 114 -6.08 -39.22 29.37
C THR A 114 -7.37 -39.80 28.80
N ASP A 115 -7.30 -40.36 27.58
CA ASP A 115 -7.97 -41.60 27.18
C ASP A 115 -7.79 -41.84 25.66
N ILE A 116 -7.18 -43.00 25.36
CA ILE A 116 -7.18 -43.72 24.09
C ILE A 116 -6.44 -43.05 22.91
N ALA A 117 -5.14 -43.30 22.84
CA ALA A 117 -4.50 -43.98 21.71
C ALA A 117 -3.01 -44.15 22.03
N THR A 118 -2.52 -45.38 21.97
CA THR A 118 -1.09 -45.69 21.98
C THR A 118 -0.48 -45.13 20.70
N THR A 119 -0.17 -43.84 20.67
CA THR A 119 0.60 -43.22 19.59
C THR A 119 2.05 -43.56 19.83
N THR A 120 2.50 -44.60 19.14
CA THR A 120 3.90 -44.93 18.93
C THR A 120 4.68 -43.65 18.66
N SER A 121 5.63 -43.33 19.54
CA SER A 121 6.56 -42.21 19.40
C SER A 121 7.24 -42.29 18.03
N ALA A 122 6.72 -41.52 17.07
CA ALA A 122 7.26 -41.46 15.73
C ALA A 122 8.61 -40.73 15.80
N ASN A 123 9.70 -41.49 15.69
CA ASN A 123 11.01 -40.90 15.48
C ASN A 123 11.01 -40.12 14.16
N ALA A 124 11.72 -39.00 14.09
CA ALA A 124 11.81 -38.15 12.89
C ALA A 124 12.30 -38.89 11.63
N SER A 125 12.87 -40.10 11.79
CA SER A 125 13.26 -41.03 10.74
C SER A 125 12.13 -41.91 10.17
N THR A 126 10.90 -41.78 10.67
CA THR A 126 9.76 -42.66 10.32
C THR A 126 8.55 -41.89 9.77
N TYR A 127 8.74 -40.64 9.31
CA TYR A 127 7.66 -39.94 8.61
C TYR A 127 7.36 -40.63 7.27
N ALA A 128 6.15 -41.17 7.15
CA ALA A 128 5.59 -41.68 5.90
C ALA A 128 4.26 -40.95 5.65
N PRO A 129 4.15 -40.13 4.58
CA PRO A 129 2.89 -39.48 4.24
C PRO A 129 1.82 -40.52 3.86
N ASP A 130 0.54 -40.18 4.08
CA ASP A 130 -0.58 -41.03 3.67
C ASP A 130 -0.56 -41.26 2.15
N ARG A 131 -0.59 -42.53 1.76
CA ARG A 131 -0.54 -42.96 0.35
C ARG A 131 -1.75 -42.51 -0.44
N LEU A 132 -2.93 -42.43 0.18
CA LEU A 132 -4.15 -41.98 -0.50
C LEU A 132 -4.05 -40.49 -0.87
N VAL A 133 -3.46 -39.68 0.02
CA VAL A 133 -3.20 -38.25 -0.23
C VAL A 133 -2.20 -38.09 -1.38
N LEU A 134 -1.07 -38.83 -1.35
CA LEU A 134 -0.08 -38.80 -2.42
C LEU A 134 -0.63 -39.24 -3.78
N ALA A 135 -1.54 -40.22 -3.81
CA ALA A 135 -2.18 -40.67 -5.05
C ALA A 135 -3.13 -39.62 -5.61
N SER A 136 -3.85 -38.89 -4.74
CA SER A 136 -4.78 -37.82 -5.14
C SER A 136 -4.07 -36.54 -5.60
N GLN A 137 -2.86 -36.29 -5.09
CA GLN A 137 -2.05 -35.11 -5.39
C GLN A 137 -0.61 -35.53 -5.68
N PRO A 138 -0.32 -35.92 -6.94
CA PRO A 138 1.03 -36.32 -7.32
C PRO A 138 2.03 -35.16 -7.14
N PRO A 139 3.32 -35.45 -6.90
CA PRO A 139 4.33 -34.41 -6.80
C PRO A 139 4.38 -33.58 -8.08
N ALA A 140 4.57 -32.26 -7.93
CA ALA A 140 4.75 -31.37 -9.06
C ALA A 140 5.93 -31.83 -9.92
N ALA A 141 5.73 -31.92 -11.23
CA ALA A 141 6.79 -32.28 -12.17
C ALA A 141 7.91 -31.22 -12.12
N ILE A 142 9.16 -31.67 -12.25
CA ILE A 142 10.30 -30.77 -12.34
C ILE A 142 10.21 -30.02 -13.67
N ASP A 143 10.08 -28.70 -13.60
CA ASP A 143 10.08 -27.84 -14.79
C ASP A 143 11.52 -27.69 -15.32
N PRO A 144 11.81 -28.14 -16.56
CA PRO A 144 13.15 -28.01 -17.15
C PRO A 144 13.53 -26.55 -17.46
N HIS A 145 12.56 -25.63 -17.48
CA HIS A 145 12.78 -24.21 -17.74
C HIS A 145 12.84 -23.36 -16.46
N ALA A 146 12.77 -23.99 -15.29
CA ALA A 146 12.85 -23.28 -14.01
C ALA A 146 14.21 -22.59 -13.84
N LEU A 147 14.16 -21.29 -13.51
CA LEU A 147 15.36 -20.49 -13.21
C LEU A 147 16.07 -20.90 -11.90
N TYR A 148 15.35 -21.59 -11.01
CA TYR A 148 15.88 -22.03 -9.73
C TYR A 148 16.06 -23.54 -9.71
N THR A 149 17.22 -23.99 -9.24
CA THR A 149 17.52 -25.42 -9.12
C THR A 149 16.50 -26.11 -8.19
N PRO A 150 15.88 -27.22 -8.63
CA PRO A 150 14.97 -27.99 -7.80
C PRO A 150 15.62 -28.40 -6.47
N LEU A 151 14.83 -28.34 -5.40
CA LEU A 151 15.30 -28.74 -4.07
C LEU A 151 15.25 -30.27 -3.95
N THR A 152 16.37 -30.93 -4.22
CA THR A 152 16.51 -32.40 -4.08
C THR A 152 16.89 -32.84 -2.68
N THR A 153 17.45 -31.94 -1.86
CA THR A 153 17.86 -32.22 -0.48
C THR A 153 17.63 -30.98 0.38
N SER A 154 17.12 -31.17 1.60
CA SER A 154 16.87 -30.05 2.51
C SER A 154 18.17 -29.35 2.90
N ARG A 155 18.22 -28.02 2.71
CA ARG A 155 19.35 -27.17 3.11
C ARG A 155 19.33 -26.80 4.59
N PHE A 156 18.17 -26.85 5.24
CA PHE A 156 18.00 -26.52 6.65
C PHE A 156 17.42 -27.71 7.40
N LYS A 157 18.14 -28.17 8.43
CA LYS A 157 17.69 -29.30 9.26
C LYS A 157 16.63 -28.90 10.29
N THR A 158 16.54 -27.61 10.63
CA THR A 158 15.61 -27.09 11.65
C THR A 158 14.95 -25.79 11.20
N SER A 159 13.75 -25.53 11.70
CA SER A 159 13.02 -24.27 11.51
C SER A 159 13.81 -23.08 12.08
N ALA A 160 14.54 -23.28 13.18
CA ALA A 160 15.43 -22.30 13.78
C ALA A 160 16.57 -21.90 12.83
N ALA A 161 17.23 -22.85 12.17
CA ALA A 161 18.28 -22.56 11.19
C ALA A 161 17.73 -21.79 9.98
N ALA A 162 16.54 -22.17 9.48
CA ALA A 162 15.88 -21.43 8.40
C ALA A 162 15.46 -20.02 8.83
N LYS A 163 14.96 -19.85 10.06
CA LYS A 163 14.62 -18.53 10.65
C LYS A 163 15.88 -17.67 10.81
N ALA A 164 16.98 -18.24 11.29
CA ALA A 164 18.27 -17.54 11.39
C ALA A 164 18.77 -17.09 10.01
N HIS A 165 18.72 -17.96 8.99
CA HIS A 165 19.09 -17.59 7.63
C HIS A 165 18.20 -16.48 7.06
N ARG A 166 16.89 -16.47 7.37
CA ARG A 166 15.99 -15.39 6.97
C ARG A 166 16.22 -14.09 7.73
N LYS A 167 16.66 -14.17 9.00
CA LYS A 167 16.88 -13.00 9.87
C LYS A 167 18.29 -12.42 9.77
N ARG A 168 19.24 -13.10 9.12
CA ARG A 168 20.63 -12.63 8.97
C ARG A 168 20.66 -11.24 8.32
N ALA A 169 21.50 -10.37 8.87
CA ALA A 169 21.80 -9.09 8.24
C ALA A 169 22.46 -9.36 6.89
N ARG A 170 21.92 -8.72 5.84
CA ARG A 170 22.43 -8.71 4.47
C ARG A 170 23.13 -7.39 4.15
N LEU A 171 22.72 -6.30 4.81
CA LEU A 171 23.46 -5.06 4.87
C LEU A 171 23.74 -4.71 6.33
N PRO A 172 24.89 -4.08 6.61
CA PRO A 172 25.25 -3.71 7.96
C PRO A 172 24.27 -2.67 8.54
N PRO A 173 24.17 -2.59 9.87
CA PRO A 173 23.40 -1.54 10.53
C PRO A 173 23.95 -0.15 10.22
N LYS A 174 23.07 0.86 10.26
CA LYS A 174 23.45 2.28 10.13
C LYS A 174 23.97 2.82 11.46
N SER A 175 25.09 2.28 11.93
CA SER A 175 25.64 2.52 13.27
C SER A 175 26.19 3.93 13.51
N GLN A 176 26.06 4.85 12.55
CA GLN A 176 26.56 6.23 12.65
C GLN A 176 25.67 7.13 13.53
N ALA A 177 24.51 6.64 13.97
CA ALA A 177 23.56 7.41 14.76
C ALA A 177 24.01 7.55 16.22
N THR A 178 24.29 8.79 16.65
CA THR A 178 24.74 9.13 18.01
C THR A 178 23.59 9.16 19.02
N ASP A 179 22.37 9.37 18.56
CA ASP A 179 21.14 9.51 19.35
C ASP A 179 20.45 8.17 19.68
N MET A 180 20.94 7.05 19.13
CA MET A 180 20.29 5.74 19.21
C MET A 180 19.98 5.29 20.64
N ALA A 181 20.96 5.37 21.56
CA ALA A 181 20.78 4.92 22.94
C ALA A 181 19.70 5.73 23.67
N LYS A 182 19.72 7.06 23.52
CA LYS A 182 18.74 7.99 24.10
C LYS A 182 17.34 7.70 23.57
N VAL A 183 17.18 7.58 22.25
CA VAL A 183 15.87 7.34 21.62
C VAL A 183 15.30 6.00 22.05
N LYS A 184 16.13 4.95 22.11
CA LYS A 184 15.68 3.62 22.53
C LYS A 184 15.21 3.60 23.98
N GLN A 185 15.92 4.29 24.87
CA GLN A 185 15.65 4.26 26.31
C GLN A 185 14.48 5.17 26.72
N PHE A 186 14.37 6.36 26.13
CA PHE A 186 13.43 7.39 26.59
C PHE A 186 12.46 7.89 25.51
N GLY A 187 12.69 7.53 24.25
CA GLY A 187 11.98 8.12 23.11
C GLY A 187 10.69 7.41 22.72
N ARG A 188 10.40 6.20 23.22
CA ARG A 188 9.31 5.36 22.71
C ARG A 188 7.97 6.08 22.76
N ASP A 189 7.54 6.51 23.94
CA ASP A 189 6.21 7.09 24.14
C ASP A 189 6.02 8.36 23.31
N TYR A 190 7.02 9.25 23.34
CA TYR A 190 7.03 10.48 22.56
C TYR A 190 6.90 10.20 21.05
N TRP A 191 7.73 9.30 20.51
CA TRP A 191 7.76 9.05 19.07
C TRP A 191 6.55 8.26 18.60
N VAL A 192 6.04 7.31 19.38
CA VAL A 192 4.84 6.54 19.03
C VAL A 192 3.64 7.46 18.91
N VAL A 193 3.41 8.36 19.88
CA VAL A 193 2.34 9.35 19.82
C VAL A 193 2.50 10.24 18.58
N ARG A 194 3.72 10.69 18.29
CA ARG A 194 4.01 11.53 17.12
C ARG A 194 3.77 10.79 15.79
N ILE A 195 4.15 9.51 15.70
CA ILE A 195 3.93 8.66 14.53
C ILE A 195 2.43 8.44 14.33
N TYR A 196 1.71 8.09 15.39
CA TYR A 196 0.25 7.91 15.35
C TYR A 196 -0.45 9.18 14.85
N ASN A 197 -0.12 10.33 15.44
CA ASN A 197 -0.67 11.62 15.02
C ASN A 197 -0.35 11.95 13.55
N ALA A 198 0.85 11.59 13.08
CA ALA A 198 1.19 11.72 11.66
C ALA A 198 0.34 10.79 10.77
N MET A 199 0.10 9.55 11.18
CA MET A 199 -0.73 8.59 10.44
C MET A 199 -2.16 9.12 10.23
N ILE A 200 -2.76 9.73 11.27
CA ILE A 200 -4.14 10.24 11.19
C ILE A 200 -4.25 11.66 10.61
N ASN A 201 -3.15 12.43 10.55
CA ASN A 201 -3.18 13.80 10.04
C ASN A 201 -3.64 13.85 8.57
N SER A 202 -4.76 14.51 8.30
CA SER A 202 -5.34 14.64 6.96
C SER A 202 -5.03 15.95 6.25
N ALA A 203 -4.34 16.89 6.88
CA ALA A 203 -4.14 18.25 6.38
C ALA A 203 -3.22 18.33 5.15
N CYS A 204 -2.24 17.44 5.04
CA CYS A 204 -1.18 17.50 4.02
C CYS A 204 -1.16 16.28 3.07
N ILE A 205 -2.30 15.60 2.89
CA ILE A 205 -2.35 14.39 2.05
C ILE A 205 -2.06 14.71 0.58
N THR A 206 -1.08 14.01 0.00
CA THR A 206 -0.68 14.11 -1.41
C THR A 206 -1.24 12.98 -2.29
N ASP A 207 -1.79 11.90 -1.71
CA ASP A 207 -2.50 10.88 -2.48
C ASP A 207 -3.66 11.50 -3.27
N GLY A 208 -3.93 10.99 -4.48
CA GLY A 208 -5.00 11.50 -5.34
C GLY A 208 -6.37 11.53 -4.63
N GLY A 209 -7.21 12.51 -4.97
CA GLY A 209 -8.51 12.71 -4.33
C GLY A 209 -9.46 11.50 -4.34
N LYS A 210 -9.30 10.62 -5.34
CA LYS A 210 -10.05 9.35 -5.50
C LYS A 210 -9.31 8.12 -4.96
N SER A 211 -8.12 8.29 -4.39
CA SER A 211 -7.33 7.20 -3.82
C SER A 211 -8.09 6.55 -2.67
N VAL A 212 -8.22 5.23 -2.70
CA VAL A 212 -8.81 4.46 -1.60
C VAL A 212 -8.07 4.74 -0.29
N HIS A 213 -6.77 4.95 -0.35
CA HIS A 213 -5.95 5.26 0.82
C HIS A 213 -6.38 6.60 1.43
N ARG A 214 -6.61 7.65 0.64
CA ARG A 214 -7.11 8.93 1.14
C ARG A 214 -8.51 8.82 1.74
N VAL A 215 -9.40 8.09 1.07
CA VAL A 215 -10.80 7.90 1.50
C VAL A 215 -10.87 7.26 2.89
N ARG A 216 -9.98 6.31 3.17
CA ARG A 216 -9.91 5.62 4.47
C ARG A 216 -9.61 6.53 5.66
N PHE A 217 -8.97 7.68 5.44
CA PHE A 217 -8.60 8.63 6.50
C PHE A 217 -9.45 9.90 6.49
N THR A 218 -10.23 10.15 5.43
CA THR A 218 -10.98 11.41 5.27
C THR A 218 -12.50 11.24 5.24
N LYS A 219 -12.99 10.06 4.87
CA LYS A 219 -14.43 9.83 4.67
C LYS A 219 -14.96 8.59 5.38
N LYS A 220 -14.25 7.47 5.25
CA LYS A 220 -14.68 6.17 5.78
C LYS A 220 -13.54 5.53 6.57
N PRO A 221 -13.45 5.75 7.90
CA PRO A 221 -12.42 5.11 8.72
C PRO A 221 -12.47 3.60 8.51
N ALA A 222 -11.32 3.02 8.15
CA ALA A 222 -11.20 1.59 7.85
C ALA A 222 -10.27 0.84 8.81
N PHE A 223 -9.59 1.56 9.69
CA PHE A 223 -8.67 1.01 10.68
C PHE A 223 -9.18 1.40 12.07
N ASP A 224 -9.04 0.47 13.02
CA ASP A 224 -9.27 0.79 14.42
C ASP A 224 -8.12 1.66 14.96
N ALA A 225 -8.41 2.47 15.98
CA ALA A 225 -7.41 3.32 16.60
C ALA A 225 -6.29 2.48 17.25
N VAL A 226 -6.63 1.35 17.86
CA VAL A 226 -5.66 0.45 18.50
C VAL A 226 -4.74 -0.18 17.46
N ASP A 227 -5.27 -0.55 16.29
CA ASP A 227 -4.47 -1.08 15.18
C ASP A 227 -3.45 -0.05 14.66
N LEU A 228 -3.86 1.22 14.57
CA LEU A 228 -2.98 2.32 14.14
C LEU A 228 -1.89 2.61 15.18
N GLU A 229 -2.19 2.52 16.48
CA GLU A 229 -1.21 2.64 17.56
C GLU A 229 -0.21 1.47 17.54
N ALA A 230 -0.69 0.24 17.38
CA ALA A 230 0.15 -0.93 17.23
C ALA A 230 1.08 -0.81 16.02
N ALA A 231 0.59 -0.29 14.90
CA ALA A 231 1.40 0.00 13.73
C ALA A 231 2.43 1.12 14.00
N ALA A 232 2.10 2.14 14.78
CA ALA A 232 3.05 3.18 15.19
C ALA A 232 4.21 2.62 16.03
N HIS A 233 3.93 1.70 16.95
CA HIS A 233 4.96 0.94 17.65
C HIS A 233 5.84 0.12 16.69
N ALA A 234 5.25 -0.58 15.73
CA ALA A 234 6.00 -1.35 14.74
C ALA A 234 6.90 -0.46 13.86
N VAL A 235 6.46 0.76 13.53
CA VAL A 235 7.27 1.76 12.82
C VAL A 235 8.46 2.21 13.66
N PHE A 236 8.24 2.50 14.94
CA PHE A 236 9.32 2.86 15.87
C PHE A 236 10.36 1.74 15.95
N ASP A 237 9.92 0.49 16.18
CA ASP A 237 10.81 -0.66 16.27
C ASP A 237 11.53 -0.94 14.94
N GLY A 238 10.85 -0.71 13.82
CA GLY A 238 11.41 -0.79 12.48
C GLY A 238 12.52 0.24 12.24
N ALA A 239 12.32 1.48 12.71
CA ALA A 239 13.33 2.53 12.59
C ALA A 239 14.58 2.22 13.44
N ILE A 240 14.40 1.78 14.69
CA ILE A 240 15.51 1.35 15.56
C ILE A 240 16.28 0.18 14.94
N ALA A 241 15.55 -0.79 14.39
CA ALA A 241 16.14 -1.97 13.76
C ALA A 241 17.09 -1.67 12.59
N VAL A 242 16.88 -0.57 11.86
CA VAL A 242 17.78 -0.14 10.77
C VAL A 242 19.17 0.20 11.32
N HIS A 243 19.24 0.78 12.52
CA HIS A 243 20.49 1.20 13.15
C HIS A 243 21.14 0.12 14.00
N GLU A 244 20.37 -0.84 14.54
CA GLU A 244 20.94 -1.94 15.35
C GLU A 244 21.23 -3.21 14.55
N ARG A 245 20.34 -3.57 13.62
CA ARG A 245 20.38 -4.85 12.91
C ARG A 245 20.74 -4.70 11.44
N GLY A 246 20.41 -3.55 10.84
CA GLY A 246 20.51 -3.33 9.40
C GLY A 246 19.45 -4.09 8.60
N TRP A 247 19.73 -4.26 7.31
CA TRP A 247 18.78 -4.87 6.37
C TRP A 247 18.85 -6.38 6.40
N ASN A 248 17.75 -7.07 6.70
CA ASN A 248 17.70 -8.54 6.72
C ASN A 248 16.75 -9.16 5.68
N ARG A 249 16.10 -8.35 4.84
CA ARG A 249 15.20 -8.83 3.79
C ARG A 249 15.99 -9.20 2.52
N PRO A 250 15.42 -9.96 1.58
CA PRO A 250 16.06 -10.20 0.28
C PRO A 250 16.55 -8.92 -0.40
N MET A 251 17.74 -8.99 -1.00
CA MET A 251 18.40 -7.84 -1.62
C MET A 251 17.64 -7.27 -2.81
N VAL A 252 16.80 -8.08 -3.48
CA VAL A 252 15.94 -7.64 -4.60
C VAL A 252 14.99 -6.49 -4.20
N TYR A 253 14.65 -6.38 -2.92
CA TYR A 253 13.80 -5.29 -2.43
C TYR A 253 14.60 -4.06 -2.01
N HIS A 254 15.89 -4.21 -1.73
CA HIS A 254 16.71 -3.10 -1.27
C HIS A 254 17.11 -2.21 -2.45
N LYS A 255 16.99 -0.88 -2.29
CA LYS A 255 17.39 0.08 -3.31
C LYS A 255 18.63 0.83 -2.86
N ASN A 256 19.77 0.51 -3.47
CA ASN A 256 21.01 1.25 -3.25
C ASN A 256 20.90 2.63 -3.90
N THR A 257 20.68 3.67 -3.09
CA THR A 257 20.70 5.04 -3.59
C THR A 257 21.95 5.74 -3.11
N VAL A 258 22.88 5.98 -4.03
CA VAL A 258 24.19 6.58 -3.73
C VAL A 258 24.24 8.07 -4.10
N ARG A 259 23.33 8.56 -4.95
CA ARG A 259 23.29 9.97 -5.40
C ARG A 259 21.86 10.45 -5.66
N GLY A 260 21.65 11.76 -5.49
CA GLY A 260 20.40 12.46 -5.86
C GLY A 260 19.40 12.62 -4.72
N LYS A 261 18.17 13.00 -5.06
CA LYS A 261 17.09 13.34 -4.10
C LYS A 261 16.62 12.14 -3.25
N LEU A 262 17.00 10.93 -3.64
CA LEU A 262 16.62 9.67 -2.98
C LEU A 262 17.65 9.23 -1.91
N VAL A 263 18.73 9.99 -1.71
CA VAL A 263 19.77 9.65 -0.74
C VAL A 263 19.20 9.71 0.67
N ASP A 264 19.54 8.70 1.47
CA ASP A 264 19.12 8.65 2.86
C ASP A 264 19.95 9.61 3.71
N ILE A 265 19.42 10.83 3.89
CA ILE A 265 20.01 11.85 4.76
C ILE A 265 19.88 11.50 6.26
N SER A 266 19.05 10.52 6.62
CA SER A 266 18.78 10.11 8.00
C SER A 266 19.65 8.94 8.48
N GLY A 267 20.70 8.58 7.72
CA GLY A 267 21.62 7.50 8.10
C GLY A 267 22.35 7.74 9.43
N GLY A 268 22.60 9.00 9.78
CA GLY A 268 23.36 9.39 10.98
C GLY A 268 22.51 9.84 12.18
N SER A 269 21.18 9.75 12.14
CA SER A 269 20.32 10.10 13.29
C SER A 269 18.99 9.35 13.24
N VAL A 270 18.66 8.69 14.36
CA VAL A 270 17.37 7.99 14.55
C VAL A 270 16.24 9.01 14.68
N GLU A 271 16.44 10.11 15.41
CA GLU A 271 15.43 11.16 15.58
C GLU A 271 15.07 11.80 14.23
N LEU A 272 16.08 12.08 13.39
CA LEU A 272 15.86 12.57 12.03
C LEU A 272 15.09 11.56 11.19
N ARG A 273 15.45 10.27 11.25
CA ARG A 273 14.75 9.20 10.54
C ARG A 273 13.28 9.13 10.94
N LEU A 274 12.99 9.09 12.24
CA LEU A 274 11.64 9.06 12.78
C LEU A 274 10.84 10.31 12.35
N SER A 275 11.46 11.49 12.36
CA SER A 275 10.84 12.71 11.88
C SER A 275 10.51 12.65 10.39
N ARG A 276 11.40 12.09 9.56
CA ARG A 276 11.14 11.89 8.12
C ARG A 276 10.04 10.86 7.88
N ILE A 277 10.01 9.77 8.64
CA ILE A 277 8.92 8.79 8.57
C ILE A 277 7.57 9.46 8.91
N CYS A 278 7.52 10.29 9.96
CA CYS A 278 6.31 11.05 10.31
C CYS A 278 5.85 11.94 9.14
N LEU A 279 6.77 12.66 8.49
CA LEU A 279 6.44 13.48 7.32
C LEU A 279 5.81 12.63 6.20
N VAL A 280 6.41 11.47 5.89
CA VAL A 280 5.89 10.57 4.86
C VAL A 280 4.52 10.02 5.22
N LEU A 281 4.28 9.64 6.47
CA LEU A 281 2.98 9.13 6.93
C LEU A 281 1.89 10.21 6.92
N ALA A 282 2.25 11.45 7.24
CA ALA A 282 1.34 12.59 7.17
C ALA A 282 0.90 12.88 5.73
N GLU A 283 1.85 12.88 4.80
CA GLU A 283 1.58 13.19 3.40
C GLU A 283 1.00 12.02 2.60
N THR A 284 1.43 10.78 2.87
CA THR A 284 1.10 9.61 2.04
C THR A 284 0.41 8.50 2.85
N LYS A 285 -0.92 8.41 2.72
CA LYS A 285 -1.75 7.39 3.37
C LYS A 285 -1.57 6.01 2.77
N SER A 286 -1.09 5.93 1.53
CA SER A 286 -0.61 4.66 0.98
C SER A 286 0.67 4.14 1.66
N ALA A 287 1.44 4.98 2.37
CA ALA A 287 2.53 4.54 3.24
C ALA A 287 2.02 4.15 4.65
N VAL A 288 0.92 4.74 5.11
CA VAL A 288 0.25 4.28 6.34
C VAL A 288 -0.25 2.84 6.17
N ASP A 289 -0.83 2.50 5.02
CA ASP A 289 -1.23 1.12 4.68
C ASP A 289 -0.05 0.15 4.67
N ASP A 290 1.12 0.59 4.17
CA ASP A 290 2.36 -0.20 4.22
C ASP A 290 2.81 -0.49 5.65
N ALA A 291 2.63 0.48 6.56
CA ALA A 291 3.01 0.37 7.96
C ALA A 291 2.08 -0.61 8.71
N VAL A 292 0.78 -0.49 8.51
CA VAL A 292 -0.23 -1.39 9.08
C VAL A 292 -0.03 -2.83 8.59
N ARG A 293 0.26 -3.02 7.29
CA ARG A 293 0.52 -4.36 6.72
C ARG A 293 1.85 -4.96 7.17
N GLY A 294 2.83 -4.12 7.52
CA GLY A 294 4.15 -4.56 7.97
C GLY A 294 5.04 -5.15 6.86
N GLY A 295 5.82 -6.17 7.22
CA GLY A 295 6.59 -6.96 6.25
C GLY A 295 7.77 -6.22 5.57
N VAL A 296 7.82 -6.28 4.23
CA VAL A 296 8.86 -5.62 3.41
C VAL A 296 8.52 -4.15 3.18
N THR A 297 7.24 -3.80 3.03
CA THR A 297 6.82 -2.42 2.76
C THR A 297 7.11 -1.50 3.92
N LEU A 298 6.87 -1.95 5.16
CA LEU A 298 7.31 -1.25 6.37
C LEU A 298 8.84 -1.13 6.44
N ALA A 299 9.56 -2.21 6.12
CA ALA A 299 11.03 -2.19 6.13
C ALA A 299 11.60 -1.15 5.15
N LEU A 300 11.00 -0.99 3.97
CA LEU A 300 11.39 0.03 2.99
C LEU A 300 11.12 1.45 3.49
N LEU A 301 9.98 1.67 4.16
CA LEU A 301 9.67 2.96 4.79
C LEU A 301 10.69 3.33 5.86
N CYS A 302 11.02 2.38 6.75
CA CYS A 302 11.98 2.62 7.83
C CYS A 302 13.42 2.77 7.31
N ASP A 303 13.82 2.01 6.28
CA ASP A 303 15.19 2.04 5.77
C ASP A 303 15.52 3.33 5.01
N ASN A 304 14.63 3.82 4.16
CA ASN A 304 14.84 5.09 3.47
C ASN A 304 13.49 5.81 3.25
N PRO A 305 13.07 6.66 4.19
CA PRO A 305 11.77 7.32 4.11
C PRO A 305 11.65 8.22 2.87
N GLU A 306 12.72 8.92 2.49
CA GLU A 306 12.74 9.77 1.29
C GLU A 306 12.53 8.92 0.02
N ALA A 307 13.29 7.84 -0.17
CA ALA A 307 13.09 6.96 -1.31
C ALA A 307 11.69 6.34 -1.34
N ARG A 308 11.09 6.06 -0.18
CA ARG A 308 9.72 5.56 -0.11
C ARG A 308 8.72 6.64 -0.53
N ARG A 309 8.87 7.86 -0.03
CA ARG A 309 8.06 9.04 -0.41
C ARG A 309 8.02 9.23 -1.92
N PHE A 310 9.18 9.33 -2.56
CA PHE A 310 9.30 9.49 -4.01
C PHE A 310 8.67 8.33 -4.79
N THR A 311 8.80 7.10 -4.28
CA THR A 311 8.16 5.93 -4.89
C THR A 311 6.63 6.06 -4.87
N LYS A 312 6.06 6.52 -3.75
CA LYS A 312 4.62 6.72 -3.60
C LYS A 312 4.11 7.87 -4.47
N GLU A 313 4.85 8.97 -4.51
CA GLU A 313 4.54 10.12 -5.37
C GLU A 313 4.55 9.73 -6.86
N SER A 314 5.59 9.05 -7.31
CA SER A 314 5.68 8.54 -8.70
C SER A 314 4.53 7.60 -9.04
N ASN A 315 4.18 6.67 -8.13
CA ASN A 315 3.03 5.79 -8.32
C ASN A 315 1.70 6.55 -8.37
N ASN A 316 1.54 7.57 -7.55
CA ASN A 316 0.33 8.42 -7.55
C ASN A 316 0.19 9.14 -8.90
N LEU A 317 1.27 9.74 -9.40
CA LEU A 317 1.30 10.39 -10.72
C LEU A 317 1.01 9.39 -11.85
N GLY A 318 1.59 8.19 -11.80
CA GLY A 318 1.33 7.12 -12.77
C GLY A 318 -0.14 6.68 -12.76
N ASN A 319 -0.73 6.52 -11.58
CA ASN A 319 -2.15 6.17 -11.42
C ASN A 319 -3.07 7.29 -11.92
N GLN A 320 -2.71 8.55 -11.70
CA GLN A 320 -3.43 9.69 -12.24
C GLN A 320 -3.44 9.66 -13.78
N LYS A 321 -2.26 9.57 -14.40
CA LYS A 321 -2.11 9.50 -15.86
C LYS A 321 -2.88 8.31 -16.45
N ARG A 322 -2.79 7.13 -15.82
CA ARG A 322 -3.55 5.94 -16.21
C ARG A 322 -5.05 6.19 -16.12
N GLY A 323 -5.51 6.83 -15.04
CA GLY A 323 -6.91 7.17 -14.84
C GLY A 323 -7.44 8.14 -15.90
N GLU A 324 -6.64 9.13 -16.29
CA GLU A 324 -6.98 10.07 -17.38
C GLU A 324 -7.10 9.37 -18.74
N ARG A 325 -6.14 8.50 -19.07
CA ARG A 325 -6.16 7.70 -20.30
C ARG A 325 -7.42 6.81 -20.39
N LEU A 326 -7.79 6.16 -19.28
CA LEU A 326 -8.99 5.32 -19.23
C LEU A 326 -10.29 6.13 -19.39
N LYS A 327 -10.34 7.38 -18.90
CA LYS A 327 -11.49 8.27 -19.13
C LYS A 327 -11.60 8.67 -20.59
N GLN A 328 -10.48 9.00 -21.23
CA GLN A 328 -10.45 9.37 -22.64
C GLN A 328 -10.89 8.20 -23.53
N SER A 329 -10.42 6.98 -23.26
CA SER A 329 -10.86 5.80 -24.02
C SER A 329 -12.35 5.48 -23.79
N ALA A 330 -12.83 5.57 -22.55
CA ALA A 330 -14.26 5.38 -22.26
C ALA A 330 -15.14 6.44 -22.94
N THR A 331 -14.69 7.69 -23.00
CA THR A 331 -15.42 8.77 -23.69
C THR A 331 -15.47 8.53 -25.19
N LYS A 332 -14.35 8.12 -25.80
CA LYS A 332 -14.30 7.75 -27.23
C LYS A 332 -15.18 6.53 -27.54
N ALA A 333 -15.19 5.52 -26.67
CA ALA A 333 -16.05 4.35 -26.82
C ALA A 333 -17.54 4.71 -26.72
N LYS A 334 -17.92 5.57 -25.76
CA LYS A 334 -19.30 6.09 -25.63
C LYS A 334 -19.70 6.95 -26.83
N ALA A 335 -18.81 7.79 -27.34
CA ALA A 335 -19.06 8.60 -28.53
C ALA A 335 -19.28 7.72 -29.77
N LYS A 336 -18.43 6.69 -29.98
CA LYS A 336 -18.62 5.71 -31.06
C LYS A 336 -19.90 4.89 -30.90
N GLY A 337 -20.24 4.51 -29.68
CA GLY A 337 -21.49 3.80 -29.39
C GLY A 337 -22.72 4.64 -29.72
N LYS A 338 -22.72 5.94 -29.39
CA LYS A 338 -23.79 6.86 -29.76
C LYS A 338 -23.90 7.08 -31.26
N ALA A 339 -22.77 7.32 -31.94
CA ALA A 339 -22.75 7.50 -33.40
C ALA A 339 -23.29 6.26 -34.13
N LYS A 340 -22.98 5.05 -33.64
CA LYS A 340 -23.49 3.80 -34.22
C LYS A 340 -24.98 3.57 -33.96
N VAL A 341 -25.54 4.09 -32.85
CA VAL A 341 -27.00 4.03 -32.60
C VAL A 341 -27.72 5.01 -33.51
N GLU A 342 -27.19 6.22 -33.67
CA GLU A 342 -27.74 7.26 -34.53
C GLU A 342 -27.69 6.86 -36.02
N GLU A 343 -26.61 6.19 -36.46
CA GLU A 343 -26.48 5.64 -37.82
C GLU A 343 -27.48 4.49 -38.09
N VAL A 344 -27.85 3.71 -37.07
CA VAL A 344 -28.85 2.62 -37.20
C VAL A 344 -30.29 3.16 -37.15
N GLU A 345 -30.53 4.26 -36.43
CA GLU A 345 -31.84 4.94 -36.43
C GLU A 345 -32.10 5.63 -37.78
N ILE A 346 -31.11 6.35 -38.33
CA ILE A 346 -31.23 6.97 -39.66
C ILE A 346 -31.47 5.92 -40.76
N ALA A 347 -30.75 4.80 -40.73
CA ALA A 347 -30.94 3.73 -41.72
C ALA A 347 -32.30 3.02 -41.64
N ARG A 348 -32.99 3.05 -40.49
CA ARG A 348 -34.36 2.51 -40.36
C ARG A 348 -35.41 3.47 -40.89
N ASP A 349 -35.24 4.76 -40.62
CA ASP A 349 -36.16 5.79 -41.10
C ASP A 349 -36.12 5.91 -42.64
N ASP A 350 -34.99 5.56 -43.29
CA ASP A 350 -34.88 5.51 -44.75
C ASP A 350 -35.52 4.25 -45.38
N GLU A 351 -35.54 3.10 -44.69
CA GLU A 351 -36.19 1.87 -45.18
C GLU A 351 -37.74 1.92 -45.10
N ASP A 352 -38.30 2.63 -44.11
CA ASP A 352 -39.76 2.76 -43.95
C ASP A 352 -40.41 3.74 -44.95
N VAL A 353 -39.62 4.51 -45.73
CA VAL A 353 -40.13 5.47 -46.74
C VAL A 353 -40.26 4.85 -48.14
N GLU A 354 -39.49 3.80 -48.46
CA GLU A 354 -39.55 3.15 -49.78
C GLU A 354 -40.76 2.20 -49.93
N ASP A 355 -41.37 1.73 -48.83
CA ASP A 355 -42.53 0.84 -48.87
C ASP A 355 -43.89 1.56 -49.05
N GLU A 356 -43.96 2.88 -48.88
CA GLU A 356 -45.19 3.66 -49.11
C GLU A 356 -45.37 4.15 -50.57
N GLU A 357 -44.34 4.11 -51.41
CA GLU A 357 -44.42 4.54 -52.83
C GLU A 357 -44.79 3.39 -53.81
N ALA A 358 -45.00 2.16 -53.33
CA ALA A 358 -45.31 1.00 -54.17
C ALA A 358 -46.81 0.65 -54.28
N VAL A 359 -47.71 1.54 -53.82
CA VAL A 359 -49.17 1.37 -53.94
C VAL A 359 -49.78 2.52 -54.73
N GLU A 360 -49.57 2.52 -56.05
CA GLU A 360 -50.44 3.24 -56.99
C GLU A 360 -50.72 2.42 -58.25
#